data_AF-A0A0C2Z0H0-F1
#
_entry.id   AF-A0A0C2Z0H0-F1
#
_cell.length_a   1.000
_cell.length_b   1.000
_cell.length_c   1.000
_cell.angle_alpha   90.00
_cell.angle_beta   90.00
_cell.angle_gamma   90.00
#
_symmetry.space_group_name_H-M   'P 1'
#
loop_
_entity.id
_entity.type
_entity.pdbx_description
1 polymer ?
#
loop_
_entity_poly.entity_id
_entity_poly.type
_entity_poly.pdbx_seq_one_letter_code
_entity_poly.pdbx_strand_id
1 'polypeptide(L)' 'MKMYLFLSTDGYTYDPNDKEINNTQLLGMEKGADAFEAFANFKRSHAYLQQYAFKDIDAIECVGDFIRNFEM' A
#
# COMPACT_ATOMS: atom_id res chain seq x y z
N MET A 1 0.08 -14.52 11.55
CA MET A 1 -0.34 -13.53 10.53
C MET A 1 0.87 -12.70 10.16
N LYS A 2 1.13 -12.60 8.87
CA LYS A 2 2.17 -11.79 8.25
C LYS A 2 1.60 -10.40 7.94
N MET A 3 2.46 -9.39 7.90
CA MET A 3 2.10 -8.03 7.54
C MET A 3 2.49 -7.77 6.09
N TYR A 4 1.63 -7.10 5.33
CA TYR A 4 1.90 -6.69 3.96
C TYR A 4 1.68 -5.19 3.77
N LEU A 5 2.58 -4.55 3.03
CA LEU A 5 2.37 -3.22 2.46
C LEU A 5 1.77 -3.35 1.07
N PHE A 6 0.81 -2.51 0.74
CA PHE A 6 0.20 -2.45 -0.59
C PHE A 6 0.64 -1.17 -1.30
N LEU A 7 1.34 -1.33 -2.41
CA LEU A 7 1.88 -0.24 -3.22
C LEU A 7 1.16 -0.17 -4.56
N SER A 8 1.13 1.01 -5.16
CA SER A 8 0.73 1.15 -6.56
C SER A 8 1.62 2.17 -7.26
N THR A 9 1.96 1.87 -8.51
CA THR A 9 2.63 2.78 -9.44
C THR A 9 1.64 3.57 -10.29
N ASP A 10 0.34 3.30 -10.15
CA ASP A 10 -0.70 4.04 -10.86
C ASP A 10 -0.75 5.50 -10.38
N GLY A 11 -1.11 6.38 -11.31
CA GLY A 11 -1.24 7.81 -11.07
C GLY A 11 0.06 8.58 -11.28
N TYR A 12 -0.07 9.90 -11.25
CA TYR A 12 1.03 10.84 -11.48
C TYR A 12 1.30 11.61 -10.19
N THR A 13 2.57 11.95 -9.97
CA THR A 13 2.97 12.89 -8.92
C THR A 13 3.88 13.96 -9.51
N TYR A 14 3.98 15.09 -8.83
CA TYR A 14 4.73 16.25 -9.30
C TYR A 14 5.79 16.64 -8.27
N ASP A 15 6.97 17.04 -8.73
CA ASP A 15 7.99 17.65 -7.88
C ASP A 15 7.57 19.09 -7.48
N PRO A 16 8.30 19.75 -6.56
CA PRO A 16 7.99 21.14 -6.18
C PRO A 16 8.10 22.19 -7.30
N ASN A 17 8.52 21.81 -8.51
CA ASN A 17 8.60 22.67 -9.70
C ASN A 17 7.56 22.28 -10.77
N ASP A 18 6.50 21.57 -10.38
CA ASP A 18 5.44 21.08 -11.25
C ASP A 18 5.93 20.13 -12.37
N LYS A 19 7.05 19.43 -12.17
CA LYS A 19 7.51 18.40 -13.11
C LYS A 19 6.91 17.06 -12.72
N GLU A 20 6.21 16.45 -13.67
CA GLU A 20 5.70 15.08 -13.54
C GLU A 20 6.87 14.10 -13.34
N ILE A 21 6.70 13.19 -12.38
CA ILE A 21 7.66 12.11 -12.11
C ILE A 21 6.92 10.82 -11.76
N ASN A 22 7.60 9.70 -11.90
CA ASN A 22 7.07 8.39 -11.54
C ASN A 22 6.58 8.37 -10.09
N ASN A 23 5.41 7.79 -9.92
CA ASN A 23 4.75 7.65 -8.64
C ASN A 23 4.96 6.24 -8.08
N THR A 24 5.13 6.14 -6.76
CA THR A 24 4.97 4.87 -6.04
C THR A 24 4.27 5.21 -4.73
N GLN A 25 2.96 4.98 -4.70
CA GLN A 25 2.11 5.30 -3.57
C GLN A 25 1.98 4.10 -2.64
N LEU A 26 2.19 4.33 -1.35
CA LEU A 26 1.74 3.41 -0.32
C LEU A 26 0.24 3.60 -0.09
N LEU A 27 -0.55 2.60 -0.47
CA LEU A 27 -2.01 2.63 -0.30
C LEU A 27 -2.43 2.24 1.13
N GLY A 28 -1.60 1.47 1.82
CA GLY A 28 -1.80 1.09 3.21
C GLY A 28 -1.11 -0.23 3.54
N MET A 29 -1.47 -0.79 4.69
CA MET A 29 -0.94 -2.05 5.16
C MET A 29 -2.06 -2.93 5.70
N GLU A 30 -1.93 -4.24 5.51
CA GLU A 30 -2.78 -5.18 6.24
C GLU A 30 -2.13 -6.54 6.52
N LYS A 31 -2.69 -7.22 7.51
CA LYS A 31 -2.26 -8.57 7.90
C LYS A 31 -3.06 -9.69 7.25
N GLY A 32 -2.43 -10.84 7.02
CA GLY A 32 -3.07 -12.07 6.53
C GLY A 32 -2.18 -13.30 6.78
N ALA A 33 -2.68 -14.51 6.52
CA ALA A 33 -1.84 -15.71 6.50
C ALA A 33 -0.89 -15.71 5.29
N ASP A 34 -1.34 -15.11 4.18
CA ASP A 34 -0.58 -14.87 2.96
C ASP A 34 -0.99 -13.54 2.30
N ALA A 35 -0.39 -13.21 1.16
CA ALA A 35 -0.66 -11.97 0.43
C ALA A 35 -2.11 -11.87 -0.08
N PHE A 36 -2.75 -12.99 -0.44
CA PHE A 36 -4.12 -12.99 -0.96
C PHE A 36 -5.12 -12.70 0.16
N GLU A 37 -4.96 -13.34 1.32
CA GLU A 37 -5.79 -13.05 2.48
C GLU A 37 -5.57 -11.61 2.96
N ALA A 38 -4.31 -11.16 3.03
CA ALA A 38 -4.00 -9.78 3.40
C ALA A 38 -4.64 -8.77 2.44
N PHE A 39 -4.64 -9.04 1.12
CA PHE A 39 -5.29 -8.17 0.14
C PHE A 39 -6.82 -8.18 0.27
N ALA A 40 -7.43 -9.33 0.59
CA ALA A 40 -8.86 -9.40 0.87
C ALA A 40 -9.23 -8.60 2.14
N ASN A 41 -8.37 -8.64 3.17
CA ASN A 41 -8.52 -7.81 4.38
C ASN A 41 -8.36 -6.33 4.04
N PHE A 42 -7.33 -5.98 3.28
CA PHE A 42 -7.04 -4.63 2.82
C PHE A 42 -8.23 -3.99 2.10
N LYS A 43 -8.83 -4.69 1.13
CA LYS A 43 -10.02 -4.18 0.41
C LYS A 43 -11.23 -3.92 1.30
N ARG A 44 -11.34 -4.63 2.43
CA ARG A 44 -12.42 -4.45 3.40
C ARG A 44 -12.13 -3.28 4.35
N SER A 45 -10.91 -3.19 4.88
CA SER A 45 -10.52 -2.15 5.83
C SER A 45 -10.32 -0.79 5.15
N HIS A 46 -9.90 -0.78 3.89
CA HIS A 46 -9.68 0.42 3.09
C HIS A 46 -10.72 0.53 1.97
N ALA A 47 -12.00 0.27 2.29
CA ALA A 47 -13.09 0.26 1.31
C ALA A 47 -13.21 1.57 0.51
N TYR A 48 -12.79 2.70 1.08
CA TYR A 48 -12.72 3.99 0.36
C TYR A 48 -11.83 3.91 -0.90
N LEU A 49 -10.82 3.03 -0.93
CA LEU A 49 -9.95 2.89 -2.09
C LEU A 49 -10.68 2.34 -3.32
N GLN A 50 -11.84 1.69 -3.14
CA GLN A 50 -12.67 1.19 -4.23
C GLN A 50 -13.27 2.32 -5.09
N GLN A 51 -13.22 3.58 -4.63
CA GLN A 51 -13.66 4.74 -5.41
C GLN A 51 -12.61 5.22 -6.43
N TYR A 52 -11.38 4.72 -6.36
CA TYR A 52 -10.29 5.07 -7.27
C TYR A 52 -10.05 3.96 -8.29
N ALA A 53 -9.34 4.30 -9.37
CA ALA A 53 -9.12 3.42 -10.51
C ALA A 53 -7.77 2.67 -10.46
N PHE A 54 -7.23 2.39 -9.25
CA PHE A 54 -6.02 1.60 -9.09
C PHE A 54 -6.22 0.18 -9.65
N LYS A 55 -5.31 -0.27 -10.52
CA LYS A 55 -5.32 -1.59 -11.16
C LYS A 55 -4.10 -2.40 -10.74
N ASP A 56 -2.94 -1.76 -10.74
CA ASP A 56 -1.67 -2.43 -10.48
C ASP A 56 -1.28 -2.19 -9.02
N ILE A 57 -1.47 -3.24 -8.20
CA ILE A 57 -1.20 -3.22 -6.76
C ILE A 57 -0.22 -4.34 -6.42
N ASP A 58 0.93 -3.95 -5.90
CA ASP A 58 1.97 -4.85 -5.41
C ASP A 58 1.85 -5.06 -3.90
N ALA A 59 2.06 -6.30 -3.45
CA ALA A 59 2.09 -6.66 -2.04
C ALA A 59 3.52 -6.99 -1.60
N ILE A 60 4.03 -6.32 -0.56
CA ILE A 60 5.35 -6.57 0.00
C ILE A 60 5.21 -7.14 1.42
N GLU A 61 5.70 -8.35 1.65
CA GLU A 61 5.74 -8.96 2.99
C GLU A 61 6.77 -8.25 3.88
N CYS A 62 6.34 -7.77 5.04
CA CYS A 62 7.26 -7.25 6.06
C CYS A 62 7.80 -8.40 6.90
N VAL A 63 9.11 -8.60 6.86
CA VAL A 63 9.79 -9.68 7.61
C VAL A 63 10.60 -9.07 8.76
N GLY A 64 10.44 -9.63 9.97
CA GLY A 64 11.16 -9.21 11.17
C GLY A 64 10.66 -7.88 11.78
N ASP A 65 11.49 -7.25 12.63
CA ASP A 65 11.20 -5.98 13.32
C ASP A 65 11.34 -4.74 12.41
N PHE A 66 11.19 -4.91 11.09
CA PHE A 66 11.54 -3.91 10.09
C PHE A 66 10.64 -2.67 10.13
N ILE A 67 9.41 -2.80 10.65
CA ILE A 67 8.50 -1.68 10.89
C ILE A 67 8.46 -1.39 12.39
N ARG A 68 9.09 -0.29 12.80
CA ARG A 68 9.03 0.21 14.18
C ARG A 68 8.06 1.37 14.25
N ASN A 69 6.99 1.19 15.02
CA ASN A 69 6.10 2.28 15.39
C ASN A 69 6.64 2.91 16.67
N PHE A 70 6.88 4.21 16.64
CA PHE A 70 7.16 5.01 17.83
C PHE A 70 5.90 5.79 18.16
N GLU A 71 5.43 5.69 19.40
CA GLU A 71 4.36 6.55 19.93
C GLU A 71 5.00 7.74 20.64
N MET A 72 4.33 8.91 20.61
CA MET A 72 4.68 10.10 21.41
C MET A 72 3.75 10.21 22.62
#